data_AF-K9UCG8-F1
#
_entry.id   AF-K9UCG8-F1
#
_cell.length_a   1.000
_cell.length_b   1.000
_cell.length_c   1.000
_cell.angle_alpha   90.00
_cell.angle_beta   90.00
_cell.angle_gamma   90.00
#
_symmetry.space_group_name_H-M   'P 1'
#
loop_
_entity.id
_entity.type
_entity.pdbx_description
1 polymer ?
#
loop_
_entity_poly.entity_id
_entity_poly.type
_entity_poly.pdbx_seq_one_letter_code
_entity_poly.pdbx_strand_id
1 'polypeptide(L)'
;MSAICFLDNDAILKLTACNLLAEAMLCLGVERADIYVLESAQHVFRSNQRLRRNYSEQTCDLAIEFVLGCQVITPPTDLSELALLNQIVNIDRGEALLISATVNVDVFWLTTGDKRCINAVASSGLEEIERRLAGRVVCLEQVILKLIDREGFELVRDRVIPGRDCDKVLKSAFGSGRYAEQKNVVETLESYVLDLRNSSQGLLANF
;
A
#
# COMPACT_ATOMS: atom_id res chain seq x y z
N MET A 1 14.49 13.74 -10.27
CA MET A 1 14.01 13.72 -8.87
C MET A 1 13.49 12.33 -8.60
N SER A 2 13.84 11.76 -7.45
CA SER A 2 13.21 10.55 -6.92
C SER A 2 11.75 10.87 -6.58
N ALA A 3 10.83 9.92 -6.75
CA ALA A 3 9.43 10.12 -6.38
C ALA A 3 9.29 10.02 -4.86
N ILE A 4 8.39 10.79 -4.27
CA ILE A 4 8.00 10.61 -2.87
C ILE A 4 7.01 9.45 -2.75
N CYS A 5 7.09 8.61 -1.72
CA CYS A 5 6.09 7.57 -1.48
C CYS A 5 5.35 7.81 -0.17
N PHE A 6 4.04 8.05 -0.26
CA PHE A 6 3.12 8.00 0.88
C PHE A 6 2.66 6.57 1.06
N LEU A 7 3.11 5.95 2.16
CA LEU A 7 2.96 4.51 2.36
C LEU A 7 2.01 4.22 3.53
N ASP A 8 0.93 3.51 3.21
CA ASP A 8 -0.06 3.09 4.20
C ASP A 8 0.45 1.98 5.13
N ASN A 9 -0.02 2.00 6.36
CA ASN A 9 0.32 1.06 7.43
C ASN A 9 0.03 -0.39 7.04
N ASP A 10 -1.08 -0.66 6.35
CA ASP A 10 -1.44 -2.02 5.95
C ASP A 10 -0.50 -2.56 4.87
N ALA A 11 -0.08 -1.71 3.92
CA ALA A 11 0.93 -2.05 2.93
C ALA A 11 2.28 -2.38 3.60
N ILE A 12 2.72 -1.58 4.58
CA ILE A 12 3.96 -1.83 5.35
C ILE A 12 3.91 -3.20 6.00
N LEU A 13 2.84 -3.50 6.75
CA LEU A 13 2.73 -4.74 7.50
C LEU A 13 2.69 -5.97 6.59
N LYS A 14 1.92 -5.92 5.50
CA LYS A 14 1.80 -7.04 4.55
C LYS A 14 3.10 -7.33 3.82
N LEU A 15 3.79 -6.29 3.35
CA LEU A 15 5.10 -6.44 2.72
C LEU A 15 6.17 -6.91 3.70
N THR A 16 6.12 -6.46 4.95
CA THR A 16 7.01 -6.94 6.02
C THR A 16 6.74 -8.41 6.35
N ALA A 17 5.47 -8.81 6.46
CA ALA A 17 5.06 -10.20 6.70
C ALA A 17 5.54 -11.15 5.60
N CYS A 18 5.61 -10.65 4.36
CA CYS A 18 6.15 -11.38 3.23
C CYS A 18 7.66 -11.19 3.06
N ASN A 19 8.37 -10.49 3.94
CA ASN A 19 9.79 -10.15 3.77
C ASN A 19 10.12 -9.55 2.39
N LEU A 20 9.28 -8.65 1.88
CA LEU A 20 9.40 -8.03 0.54
C LEU A 20 9.42 -6.50 0.59
N LEU A 21 9.44 -5.91 1.78
CA LEU A 21 9.33 -4.45 1.93
C LEU A 21 10.49 -3.69 1.27
N ALA A 22 11.72 -4.18 1.42
CA ALA A 22 12.89 -3.53 0.84
C ALA A 22 12.86 -3.57 -0.69
N GLU A 23 12.59 -4.74 -1.28
CA GLU A 23 12.47 -4.91 -2.73
C GLU A 23 11.29 -4.12 -3.30
N ALA A 24 10.18 -3.99 -2.55
CA ALA A 24 9.04 -3.18 -2.96
C ALA A 24 9.41 -1.70 -3.10
N MET A 25 10.20 -1.15 -2.17
CA MET A 25 10.65 0.25 -2.27
C MET A 25 11.61 0.47 -3.44
N LEU A 26 12.48 -0.51 -3.72
CA LEU A 26 13.32 -0.48 -4.93
C LEU A 26 12.48 -0.57 -6.23
N CYS A 27 11.37 -1.32 -6.22
CA CYS A 27 10.43 -1.37 -7.34
C CYS A 27 9.74 -0.02 -7.58
N LEU A 28 9.36 0.67 -6.51
CA LEU A 28 8.78 2.02 -6.55
C LEU A 28 9.81 3.10 -6.93
N GLY A 29 11.10 2.77 -6.89
CA GLY A 29 12.19 3.70 -7.19
C GLY A 29 12.32 4.80 -6.15
N VAL A 30 12.00 4.49 -4.89
CA VAL A 30 12.02 5.45 -3.78
C VAL A 30 13.08 5.08 -2.76
N GLU A 31 13.83 6.08 -2.31
CA GLU A 31 14.76 5.91 -1.20
C GLU A 31 14.04 6.06 0.12
N ARG A 32 14.60 5.50 1.19
CA ARG A 32 13.99 5.55 2.52
C ARG A 32 13.76 6.98 3.03
N ALA A 33 14.59 7.93 2.61
CA ALA A 33 14.45 9.35 2.93
C ALA A 33 13.24 10.01 2.25
N ASP A 34 12.71 9.42 1.18
CA ASP A 34 11.55 9.90 0.40
C ASP A 34 10.25 9.16 0.75
N ILE A 35 10.27 8.29 1.77
CA ILE A 35 9.09 7.54 2.22
C ILE A 35 8.46 8.28 3.40
N TYR A 36 7.18 8.58 3.25
CA TYR A 36 6.37 9.28 4.24
C TYR A 36 5.31 8.33 4.80
N VAL A 37 5.28 8.22 6.13
CA VAL A 37 4.37 7.35 6.88
C VAL A 37 3.59 8.14 7.92
N LEU A 38 2.49 7.56 8.41
CA LEU A 38 1.71 8.16 9.49
C LEU A 38 2.52 8.21 10.80
N GLU A 39 2.46 9.33 11.53
CA GLU A 39 3.12 9.48 12.84
C GLU A 39 2.72 8.38 13.83
N SER A 40 1.45 7.96 13.76
CA SER A 40 0.88 6.95 14.62
C SER A 40 1.35 5.52 14.31
N ALA A 41 2.02 5.28 13.17
CA ALA A 41 2.35 3.93 12.68
C ALA A 41 3.07 3.08 13.74
N GLN A 42 4.14 3.60 14.35
CA GLN A 42 4.90 2.87 15.39
C GLN A 42 4.03 2.47 16.59
N HIS A 43 3.10 3.34 17.01
CA HIS A 43 2.24 3.08 18.16
C HIS A 43 1.15 2.08 17.80
N VAL A 44 0.61 2.17 16.58
CA VAL A 44 -0.35 1.22 16.04
C VAL A 44 0.26 -0.18 15.96
N PHE A 45 1.48 -0.31 15.44
CA PHE A 45 2.17 -1.61 15.33
C PHE A 45 2.50 -2.23 16.69
N ARG A 46 2.87 -1.41 17.69
CA ARG A 46 3.17 -1.89 19.05
C ARG A 46 1.93 -2.32 19.83
N SER A 47 0.87 -1.53 19.77
CA SER A 47 -0.20 -1.56 20.79
C SER A 47 -1.56 -2.03 20.26
N ASN A 48 -1.76 -2.14 18.95
CA ASN A 48 -3.03 -2.60 18.40
C ASN A 48 -3.18 -4.12 18.54
N GLN A 49 -4.03 -4.55 19.47
CA GLN A 49 -4.27 -5.97 19.75
C GLN A 49 -4.79 -6.75 18.54
N ARG A 50 -5.57 -6.12 17.66
CA ARG A 50 -6.10 -6.78 16.46
C ARG A 50 -4.97 -7.08 15.47
N LEU A 51 -4.04 -6.14 15.27
CA LEU A 51 -2.88 -6.36 14.41
C LEU A 51 -1.97 -7.46 14.99
N ARG A 52 -1.71 -7.45 16.31
CA ARG A 52 -0.90 -8.49 16.97
C ARG A 52 -1.51 -9.90 16.97
N ARG A 53 -2.80 -10.04 16.60
CA ARG A 53 -3.41 -11.36 16.33
C ARG A 53 -3.16 -11.85 14.90
N ASN A 54 -2.95 -10.93 13.96
CA ASN A 54 -2.80 -11.23 12.54
C ASN A 54 -1.34 -11.25 12.08
N TYR A 55 -0.46 -10.60 12.82
CA TYR A 55 0.97 -10.49 12.52
C TYR A 55 1.81 -11.01 13.68
N SER A 56 2.95 -11.61 13.34
CA SER A 56 3.92 -12.06 14.34
C SER A 56 4.58 -10.86 15.04
N GLU A 57 5.10 -11.07 16.26
CA GLU A 57 5.85 -10.04 16.97
C GLU A 57 7.05 -9.55 16.14
N GLN A 58 7.80 -10.48 15.53
CA GLN A 58 8.90 -10.15 14.63
C GLN A 58 8.47 -9.27 13.45
N THR A 59 7.32 -9.54 12.84
CA THR A 59 6.79 -8.70 11.76
C THR A 59 6.49 -7.29 12.24
N CYS A 60 5.85 -7.15 13.42
CA CYS A 60 5.58 -5.84 13.99
C CYS A 60 6.89 -5.09 14.32
N ASP A 61 7.88 -5.76 14.91
CA ASP A 61 9.16 -5.15 15.28
C ASP A 61 9.93 -4.65 14.05
N LEU A 62 9.99 -5.45 12.98
CA LEU A 62 10.60 -5.04 11.71
C LEU A 62 9.85 -3.87 11.06
N ALA A 63 8.52 -3.87 11.11
CA ALA A 63 7.72 -2.76 10.60
C ALA A 63 7.95 -1.47 11.42
N ILE A 64 8.12 -1.59 12.75
CA ILE A 64 8.47 -0.47 13.63
C ILE A 64 9.87 0.06 13.28
N GLU A 65 10.85 -0.82 13.14
CA GLU A 65 12.21 -0.44 12.74
C GLU A 65 12.19 0.30 11.40
N PHE A 66 11.40 -0.19 10.44
CA PHE A 66 11.23 0.45 9.15
C PHE A 66 10.69 1.89 9.28
N VAL A 67 9.55 2.08 9.96
CA VAL A 67 8.91 3.40 10.06
C VAL A 67 9.74 4.42 10.86
N LEU A 68 10.54 3.96 11.82
CA LEU A 68 11.46 4.84 12.57
C LEU A 68 12.56 5.48 11.71
N GLY A 69 12.85 4.90 10.55
CA GLY A 69 13.79 5.47 9.59
C GLY A 69 13.14 6.19 8.40
N CYS A 70 11.81 6.34 8.40
CA CYS A 70 11.07 7.06 7.35
C CYS A 70 10.76 8.49 7.78
N GLN A 71 10.33 9.32 6.82
CA GLN A 71 9.74 10.63 7.13
C GLN A 71 8.34 10.47 7.71
N VAL A 72 7.95 11.38 8.59
CA VAL A 72 6.61 11.42 9.17
C VAL A 72 5.77 12.43 8.42
N ILE A 73 4.55 12.05 8.07
CA ILE A 73 3.57 12.95 7.46
C ILE A 73 3.25 14.06 8.45
N THR A 74 3.53 15.30 8.03
CA THR A 74 3.04 16.49 8.73
C THR A 74 1.67 16.85 8.17
N PRO A 75 0.66 17.10 9.01
CA PRO A 75 -0.63 17.57 8.53
C PRO A 75 -0.49 18.83 7.67
N PRO A 76 -1.31 18.96 6.59
CA PRO A 76 -1.28 20.16 5.78
C PRO A 76 -1.69 21.38 6.60
N THR A 77 -1.14 22.55 6.26
CA THR A 77 -1.49 23.81 6.94
C THR A 77 -2.94 24.19 6.72
N ASP A 78 -3.47 23.93 5.51
CA ASP A 78 -4.89 23.99 5.22
C ASP A 78 -5.54 22.63 5.47
N LEU A 79 -6.47 22.58 6.41
CA LEU A 79 -7.19 21.36 6.79
C LEU A 79 -8.50 21.17 6.02
N SER A 80 -8.83 22.05 5.07
CA SER A 80 -10.06 22.00 4.28
C SER A 80 -10.23 20.65 3.57
N GLU A 81 -9.20 20.21 2.84
CA GLU A 81 -9.21 18.93 2.12
C GLU A 81 -9.32 17.73 3.08
N LEU A 82 -8.55 17.77 4.17
CA LEU A 82 -8.60 16.74 5.21
C LEU A 82 -10.00 16.64 5.82
N ALA A 83 -10.67 17.77 6.06
CA ALA A 83 -12.02 17.82 6.60
C ALA A 83 -13.07 17.26 5.63
N LEU A 84 -12.90 17.45 4.31
CA LEU A 84 -13.75 16.86 3.28
C LEU A 84 -13.56 15.35 3.20
N LEU A 85 -12.31 14.87 3.13
CA LEU A 85 -11.99 13.44 3.05
C LEU A 85 -12.53 12.66 4.25
N ASN A 86 -12.44 13.23 5.46
CA ASN A 86 -12.96 12.60 6.68
C ASN A 86 -14.49 12.43 6.72
N GLN A 87 -15.23 13.08 5.81
CA GLN A 87 -16.68 12.91 5.70
C GLN A 87 -17.07 11.78 4.74
N ILE A 88 -16.13 11.25 3.98
CA ILE A 88 -16.39 10.22 2.97
C ILE A 88 -16.39 8.84 3.65
N VAL A 89 -17.46 8.08 3.40
CA VAL A 89 -17.57 6.71 3.88
C VAL A 89 -16.47 5.84 3.25
N ASN A 90 -15.83 5.00 4.07
CA ASN A 90 -14.67 4.17 3.71
C ASN A 90 -13.35 4.94 3.48
N ILE A 91 -13.27 6.19 3.91
CA ILE A 91 -11.97 6.87 4.09
C ILE A 91 -11.79 7.11 5.59
N ASP A 92 -10.79 6.46 6.18
CA ASP A 92 -10.45 6.70 7.58
C ASP A 92 -9.52 7.92 7.76
N ARG A 93 -9.28 8.29 9.03
CA ARG A 93 -8.44 9.46 9.36
C ARG A 93 -7.00 9.34 8.86
N GLY A 94 -6.43 8.14 8.87
CA GLY A 94 -5.07 7.89 8.40
C GLY A 94 -4.99 7.98 6.88
N GLU A 95 -5.96 7.40 6.19
CA GLU A 95 -6.08 7.47 4.73
C GLU A 95 -6.31 8.91 4.25
N ALA A 96 -7.20 9.65 4.91
CA ALA A 96 -7.44 11.06 4.62
C ALA A 96 -6.17 11.91 4.82
N LEU A 97 -5.38 11.62 5.86
CA LEU A 97 -4.11 12.29 6.09
C LEU A 97 -3.06 11.94 5.02
N LEU A 98 -2.97 10.68 4.61
CA LEU A 98 -2.09 10.24 3.51
C LEU A 98 -2.43 10.94 2.20
N ILE A 99 -3.71 10.99 1.84
CA ILE A 99 -4.19 11.64 0.61
C ILE A 99 -3.92 13.15 0.66
N SER A 100 -4.27 13.81 1.77
CA SER A 100 -4.09 15.27 1.89
C SER A 100 -2.63 15.71 1.94
N ALA A 101 -1.73 14.84 2.41
CA ALA A 101 -0.29 15.10 2.38
C ALA A 101 0.29 15.22 0.95
N THR A 102 -0.43 14.76 -0.07
CA THR A 102 -0.01 14.84 -1.48
C THR A 102 -0.22 16.22 -2.12
N VAL A 103 -0.94 17.15 -1.47
CA VAL A 103 -1.43 18.40 -2.08
C VAL A 103 -0.36 19.27 -2.72
N ASN A 104 0.84 19.31 -2.15
CA ASN A 104 1.97 20.13 -2.63
C ASN A 104 3.11 19.27 -3.20
N VAL A 105 2.81 18.04 -3.64
CA VAL A 105 3.81 17.12 -4.16
C VAL A 105 3.51 16.81 -5.63
N ASP A 106 4.46 17.14 -6.50
CA ASP A 106 4.28 16.97 -7.94
C ASP A 106 4.45 15.53 -8.41
N VAL A 107 5.46 14.82 -7.86
CA VAL A 107 5.83 13.45 -8.25
C VAL A 107 5.80 12.56 -7.03
N PHE A 108 4.76 11.73 -6.92
CA PHE A 108 4.59 10.82 -5.80
C PHE A 108 3.91 9.52 -6.19
N TRP A 109 4.07 8.53 -5.31
CA TRP A 109 3.24 7.35 -5.18
C TRP A 109 2.39 7.44 -3.92
N LEU A 110 1.13 7.03 -4.01
CA LEU A 110 0.30 6.70 -2.86
C LEU A 110 0.11 5.18 -2.85
N THR A 111 0.75 4.50 -1.91
CA THR A 111 0.69 3.04 -1.82
C THR A 111 -0.27 2.63 -0.71
N THR A 112 -1.38 1.98 -1.07
CA THR A 112 -2.39 1.51 -0.11
C THR A 112 -2.95 0.13 -0.48
N GLY A 113 -3.26 -0.66 0.54
CA GLY A 113 -3.97 -1.94 0.39
C GLY A 113 -5.49 -1.81 0.43
N ASP A 114 -6.05 -0.67 0.87
CA ASP A 114 -7.50 -0.52 1.04
C ASP A 114 -8.18 -0.11 -0.27
N LYS A 115 -8.71 -1.13 -0.96
CA LYS A 115 -9.50 -0.98 -2.17
C LYS A 115 -10.77 -0.15 -1.97
N ARG A 116 -11.34 -0.14 -0.75
CA ARG A 116 -12.55 0.62 -0.44
C ARG A 116 -12.24 2.11 -0.37
N CYS A 117 -11.08 2.47 0.17
CA CYS A 117 -10.60 3.85 0.17
C CYS A 117 -10.39 4.35 -1.26
N ILE A 118 -9.68 3.57 -2.10
CA ILE A 118 -9.46 3.92 -3.51
C ILE A 118 -10.79 4.18 -4.24
N ASN A 119 -11.75 3.26 -4.09
CA ASN A 119 -13.06 3.40 -4.73
C ASN A 119 -13.90 4.55 -4.14
N ALA A 120 -13.75 4.84 -2.85
CA ALA A 120 -14.41 5.96 -2.20
C ALA A 120 -13.88 7.30 -2.71
N VAL A 121 -12.57 7.44 -2.91
CA VAL A 121 -11.98 8.64 -3.54
C VAL A 121 -12.46 8.76 -4.99
N ALA A 122 -12.39 7.67 -5.77
CA ALA A 122 -12.81 7.68 -7.18
C ALA A 122 -14.28 8.05 -7.38
N SER A 123 -15.13 7.84 -6.36
CA SER A 123 -16.57 8.13 -6.41
C SER A 123 -16.96 9.34 -5.56
N SER A 124 -15.98 10.11 -5.08
CA SER A 124 -16.20 11.19 -4.14
C SER A 124 -16.79 12.45 -4.79
N GLY A 125 -16.53 12.66 -6.08
CA GLY A 125 -16.83 13.91 -6.77
C GLY A 125 -15.85 15.04 -6.42
N LEU A 126 -14.75 14.73 -5.73
CA LEU A 126 -13.69 15.67 -5.41
C LEU A 126 -12.70 15.73 -6.56
N GLU A 127 -13.11 16.35 -7.67
CA GLU A 127 -12.39 16.35 -8.96
C GLU A 127 -10.91 16.78 -8.85
N GLU A 128 -10.57 17.67 -7.92
CA GLU A 128 -9.19 18.12 -7.71
C GLU A 128 -8.32 17.00 -7.12
N ILE A 129 -8.83 16.30 -6.11
CA ILE A 129 -8.14 15.16 -5.48
C ILE A 129 -8.03 14.00 -6.47
N GLU A 130 -9.14 13.69 -7.16
CA GLU A 130 -9.19 12.62 -8.15
C GLU A 130 -8.15 12.84 -9.26
N ARG A 131 -8.08 14.06 -9.80
CA ARG A 131 -7.09 14.44 -10.82
C ARG A 131 -5.67 14.41 -10.31
N ARG A 132 -5.42 14.83 -9.06
CA ARG A 132 -4.09 14.81 -8.46
C ARG A 132 -3.58 13.39 -8.26
N LEU A 133 -4.46 12.47 -7.86
CA LEU A 133 -4.12 11.06 -7.61
C LEU A 133 -4.16 10.19 -8.88
N ALA A 134 -4.73 10.67 -9.98
CA ALA A 134 -4.84 9.93 -11.23
C ALA A 134 -3.50 9.36 -11.69
N GLY A 135 -3.44 8.03 -11.86
CA GLY A 135 -2.26 7.29 -12.26
C GLY A 135 -1.15 7.21 -11.21
N ARG A 136 -1.40 7.55 -9.95
CA ARG A 136 -0.39 7.64 -8.87
C ARG A 136 -0.66 6.73 -7.67
N VAL A 137 -1.78 6.01 -7.68
CA VAL A 137 -2.10 5.05 -6.63
C VAL A 137 -1.56 3.68 -6.99
N VAL A 138 -0.79 3.05 -6.10
CA VAL A 138 -0.25 1.70 -6.28
C VAL A 138 -0.85 0.78 -5.23
N CYS A 139 -1.50 -0.29 -5.66
CA CYS A 139 -2.04 -1.30 -4.74
C CYS A 139 -1.04 -2.44 -4.49
N LEU A 140 -1.26 -3.22 -3.43
CA LEU A 140 -0.38 -4.33 -3.05
C LEU A 140 -0.19 -5.34 -4.19
N GLU A 141 -1.25 -5.67 -4.93
CA GLU A 141 -1.18 -6.62 -6.03
C GLU A 141 -0.24 -6.15 -7.15
N GLN A 142 -0.25 -4.85 -7.47
CA GLN A 142 0.68 -4.27 -8.43
C GLN A 142 2.13 -4.37 -7.94
N VAL A 143 2.37 -4.15 -6.64
CA VAL A 143 3.68 -4.35 -6.02
C VAL A 143 4.15 -5.79 -6.16
N ILE A 144 3.30 -6.77 -5.86
CA ILE A 144 3.67 -8.19 -5.98
C ILE A 144 3.91 -8.60 -7.44
N LEU A 145 3.07 -8.15 -8.38
CA LEU A 145 3.29 -8.39 -9.81
C LEU A 145 4.64 -7.82 -10.28
N LYS A 146 4.99 -6.60 -9.86
CA LYS A 146 6.28 -5.98 -10.19
C LYS A 146 7.46 -6.73 -9.60
N LEU A 147 7.31 -7.22 -8.37
CA LEU A 147 8.33 -8.04 -7.72
C LEU A 147 8.51 -9.38 -8.45
N ILE A 148 7.44 -10.01 -8.93
CA ILE A 148 7.54 -11.25 -9.72
C ILE A 148 8.32 -10.98 -11.02
N ASP A 149 8.04 -9.87 -11.69
CA ASP A 149 8.71 -9.46 -12.92
C ASP A 149 10.21 -9.17 -12.70
N ARG A 150 10.57 -8.49 -11.61
CA ARG A 150 11.96 -8.09 -11.33
C ARG A 150 12.81 -9.14 -10.62
N GLU A 151 12.27 -9.76 -9.56
CA GLU A 151 13.02 -10.67 -8.67
C GLU A 151 12.83 -12.16 -9.05
N GLY A 152 11.85 -12.44 -9.91
CA GLY A 152 11.48 -13.79 -10.31
C GLY A 152 10.45 -14.43 -9.38
N PHE A 153 9.59 -15.26 -9.98
CA PHE A 153 8.45 -15.86 -9.29
C PHE A 153 8.83 -16.73 -8.09
N GLU A 154 9.88 -17.56 -8.20
CA GLU A 154 10.22 -18.51 -7.13
C GLU A 154 10.61 -17.80 -5.83
N LEU A 155 11.40 -16.73 -5.93
CA LEU A 155 11.80 -15.90 -4.80
C LEU A 155 10.57 -15.27 -4.15
N VAL A 156 9.70 -14.64 -4.95
CA VAL A 156 8.50 -13.98 -4.44
C VAL A 156 7.56 -15.00 -3.81
N ARG A 157 7.32 -16.14 -4.44
CA ARG A 157 6.50 -17.23 -3.92
C ARG A 157 7.01 -17.68 -2.56
N ASP A 158 8.29 -18.00 -2.45
CA ASP A 158 8.87 -18.56 -1.22
C ASP A 158 8.83 -17.54 -0.06
N ARG A 159 8.85 -16.25 -0.38
CA ARG A 159 8.71 -15.14 0.58
C ARG A 159 7.26 -14.80 0.95
N VAL A 160 6.31 -14.90 0.01
CA VAL A 160 4.89 -14.65 0.26
C VAL A 160 4.24 -15.78 1.03
N ILE A 161 4.58 -17.05 0.76
CA ILE A 161 3.93 -18.22 1.36
C ILE A 161 3.81 -18.14 2.90
N PRO A 162 4.88 -17.81 3.66
CA PRO A 162 4.79 -17.70 5.12
C PRO A 162 3.88 -16.57 5.60
N GLY A 163 3.78 -15.48 4.84
CA GLY A 163 3.00 -14.29 5.19
C GLY A 163 1.60 -14.22 4.56
N ARG A 164 1.26 -15.09 3.61
CA ARG A 164 0.09 -14.92 2.72
C ARG A 164 -1.25 -14.77 3.45
N ASP A 165 -1.39 -15.34 4.65
CA ASP A 165 -2.64 -15.30 5.41
C ASP A 165 -2.96 -13.91 5.98
N CYS A 166 -2.01 -12.97 5.95
CA CYS A 166 -2.26 -11.58 6.31
C CYS A 166 -3.17 -10.83 5.31
N ASP A 167 -3.31 -11.35 4.09
CA ASP A 167 -4.07 -10.72 3.03
C ASP A 167 -4.91 -11.74 2.24
N LYS A 168 -6.16 -11.39 1.94
CA LYS A 168 -7.09 -12.32 1.28
C LYS A 168 -6.69 -12.63 -0.16
N VAL A 169 -6.13 -11.65 -0.87
CA VAL A 169 -5.73 -11.79 -2.27
C VAL A 169 -4.44 -12.59 -2.35
N LEU A 170 -3.47 -12.33 -1.49
CA LEU A 170 -2.25 -13.15 -1.41
C LEU A 170 -2.59 -14.60 -1.03
N LYS A 171 -3.48 -14.79 -0.05
CA LYS A 171 -3.98 -16.13 0.32
C LYS A 171 -4.64 -16.85 -0.86
N SER A 172 -5.40 -16.13 -1.67
CA SER A 172 -6.06 -16.68 -2.87
C SER A 172 -5.04 -17.06 -3.94
N ALA A 173 -4.20 -16.10 -4.36
CA ALA A 173 -3.23 -16.29 -5.44
C ALA A 173 -2.18 -17.36 -5.10
N PHE A 174 -1.66 -17.35 -3.87
CA PHE A 174 -0.62 -18.30 -3.41
C PHE A 174 -1.20 -19.46 -2.59
N GLY A 175 -2.49 -19.77 -2.75
CA GLY A 175 -3.21 -20.77 -1.95
C GLY A 175 -2.64 -22.18 -2.07
N SER A 176 -2.11 -22.55 -3.24
CA SER A 176 -1.43 -23.84 -3.46
C SER A 176 -0.03 -23.93 -2.82
N GLY A 177 0.42 -22.87 -2.13
CA GLY A 177 1.70 -22.85 -1.42
C GLY A 177 2.87 -23.11 -2.36
N ARG A 178 3.72 -24.08 -1.99
CA ARG A 178 4.93 -24.43 -2.78
C ARG A 178 4.61 -24.94 -4.18
N TYR A 179 3.37 -25.40 -4.40
CA TYR A 179 2.86 -25.84 -5.71
C TYR A 179 2.16 -24.71 -6.49
N ALA A 180 2.20 -23.45 -5.99
CA ALA A 180 1.71 -22.32 -6.77
C ALA A 180 2.54 -22.17 -8.05
N GLU A 181 1.85 -21.99 -9.18
CA GLU A 181 2.44 -21.80 -10.49
C GLU A 181 2.39 -20.32 -10.87
N GLN A 182 3.46 -19.81 -11.50
CA GLN A 182 3.59 -18.40 -11.86
C GLN A 182 2.39 -17.91 -12.66
N LYS A 183 1.98 -18.68 -13.66
CA LYS A 183 0.85 -18.32 -14.54
C LYS A 183 -0.42 -18.07 -13.74
N ASN A 184 -0.82 -19.00 -12.87
CA ASN A 184 -2.06 -18.90 -12.11
C ASN A 184 -2.01 -17.76 -11.08
N VAL A 185 -0.85 -17.54 -10.47
CA VAL A 185 -0.62 -16.42 -9.53
C VAL A 185 -0.76 -15.08 -10.24
N VAL A 186 -0.06 -14.91 -11.37
CA VAL A 186 -0.09 -13.69 -12.18
C VAL A 186 -1.50 -13.41 -12.67
N GLU A 187 -2.18 -14.40 -13.27
CA GLU A 187 -3.57 -14.26 -13.74
C GLU A 187 -4.52 -13.86 -12.60
N THR A 188 -4.35 -14.43 -11.41
CA THR A 188 -5.18 -14.08 -10.24
C THR A 188 -4.93 -12.64 -9.81
N LEU A 189 -3.67 -12.22 -9.67
CA LEU A 189 -3.32 -10.85 -9.25
C LEU A 189 -3.75 -9.82 -10.29
N GLU A 190 -3.53 -10.09 -11.58
CA GLU A 190 -3.97 -9.23 -12.68
C GLU A 190 -5.49 -9.07 -12.71
N SER A 191 -6.25 -10.13 -12.43
CA SER A 191 -7.71 -10.06 -12.30
C SER A 191 -8.14 -9.09 -11.19
N TYR A 192 -7.54 -9.17 -10.01
CA TYR A 192 -7.82 -8.22 -8.92
C TYR A 192 -7.42 -6.78 -9.25
N VAL A 193 -6.32 -6.57 -9.97
CA VAL A 193 -5.90 -5.24 -10.43
C VAL A 193 -6.88 -4.70 -11.47
N LEU A 194 -7.35 -5.53 -12.40
CA LEU A 194 -8.31 -5.14 -13.43
C LEU A 194 -9.65 -4.73 -12.82
N ASP A 195 -10.17 -5.52 -11.87
CA ASP A 195 -11.39 -5.20 -11.14
C ASP A 195 -11.29 -3.85 -10.40
N LEU A 196 -10.15 -3.61 -9.73
CA LEU A 196 -9.89 -2.34 -9.06
C LEU A 196 -9.72 -1.20 -10.05
N ARG A 197 -9.05 -1.42 -11.18
CA ARG A 197 -8.88 -0.41 -12.24
C ARG A 197 -10.22 0.03 -12.83
N ASN A 198 -11.15 -0.89 -13.00
CA ASN A 198 -12.51 -0.60 -13.50
C ASN A 198 -13.34 0.24 -12.51
N SER A 199 -13.09 0.10 -11.21
CA SER A 199 -13.83 0.82 -10.15
C SER A 199 -13.15 2.10 -9.65
N SER A 200 -11.85 2.24 -9.86
CA SER A 200 -11.03 3.36 -9.36
C SER A 200 -10.93 4.55 -10.31
N GLN A 201 -11.65 4.57 -11.43
CA GLN A 201 -11.75 5.72 -12.35
C GLN A 201 -10.40 6.35 -12.76
N GLY A 202 -9.37 5.54 -12.96
CA GLY A 202 -8.05 6.00 -13.40
C GLY A 202 -7.08 6.43 -12.29
N LEU A 203 -7.43 6.23 -11.01
CA LEU A 203 -6.51 6.48 -9.89
C LEU A 203 -5.29 5.55 -9.91
N LEU A 204 -5.48 4.28 -10.31
CA LEU A 204 -4.39 3.31 -10.31
C LEU A 204 -3.29 3.65 -11.33
N ALA A 205 -2.06 3.50 -10.89
CA ALA A 205 -0.87 3.65 -11.71
C ALA A 205 -0.75 2.57 -12.79
N ASN A 206 -0.01 2.88 -13.86
CA ASN A 206 0.59 1.88 -14.74
C ASN A 206 1.99 1.57 -14.20
N PHE A 207 2.03 0.73 -13.17
CA PHE A 207 3.20 0.37 -12.39
C PHE A 207 3.85 -0.93 -12.88
#